data_AF-A0A1G5IYX0-F1
#
_entry.id   AF-A0A1G5IYX0-F1
#
_cell.length_a   1.000
_cell.length_b   1.000
_cell.length_c   1.000
_cell.angle_alpha   90.00
_cell.angle_beta   90.00
_cell.angle_gamma   90.00
#
_symmetry.space_group_name_H-M   'P 1'
#
loop_
_entity.id
_entity.type
_entity.pdbx_description
1 polymer ?
#
loop_
_entity_poly.entity_id
_entity_poly.type
_entity_poly.pdbx_seq_one_letter_code
_entity_poly.pdbx_strand_id
1 'polypeptide(L)'
;MKAIRVVMMGMVILWSLSGPVFCADSPDGEIPEEQEGVPIPVVETPEVLFRGLEAKRIALEARAEAIRLEEKKLKELKTELEATRETLETLRRQIETSLSRLEAKEKTVNEAQRLEEEKKIKQLVKLYSSMKPKQAAAIVNSMDIVIAERLFMNLKGDVAGKILAYVEKEKAARISERLAETLADLPEVK
;
A
#
# COMPACT_ATOMS: atom_id res chain seq x y z
N MET A 1 14.17 -46.36 -11.16
CA MET A 1 14.24 -46.89 -9.78
C MET A 1 13.35 -46.05 -8.88
N LYS A 2 12.42 -46.73 -8.20
CA LYS A 2 11.67 -46.43 -6.96
C LYS A 2 11.56 -44.98 -6.45
N ALA A 3 10.31 -44.51 -6.36
CA ALA A 3 9.88 -43.36 -5.55
C ALA A 3 9.42 -43.82 -4.14
N ILE A 4 9.61 -42.96 -3.13
CA ILE A 4 9.10 -43.09 -1.74
C ILE A 4 8.77 -41.64 -1.29
N ARG A 5 7.50 -41.22 -1.33
CA ARG A 5 6.52 -41.11 -0.22
C ARG A 5 6.85 -39.99 0.80
N VAL A 6 6.09 -38.88 0.85
CA VAL A 6 4.74 -38.69 1.47
C VAL A 6 4.88 -38.65 3.02
N VAL A 7 4.46 -37.60 3.74
CA VAL A 7 3.06 -37.31 4.09
C VAL A 7 2.67 -35.84 3.95
N MET A 8 1.62 -35.58 3.19
CA MET A 8 0.78 -34.37 3.29
C MET A 8 -0.52 -34.79 3.99
N MET A 9 -0.87 -34.13 5.11
CA MET A 9 -2.01 -34.54 5.93
C MET A 9 -3.33 -34.12 5.28
N GLY A 10 -4.06 -35.08 4.73
CA GLY A 10 -5.47 -34.92 4.35
C GLY A 10 -6.21 -36.20 4.71
N MET A 11 -7.34 -36.09 5.41
CA MET A 11 -8.13 -37.26 5.81
C MET A 11 -9.63 -37.01 5.66
N VAL A 12 -10.11 -37.19 4.44
CA VAL A 12 -11.51 -37.54 4.17
C VAL A 12 -11.64 -39.05 4.42
N ILE A 13 -12.55 -39.46 5.31
CA ILE A 13 -12.96 -40.86 5.43
C ILE A 13 -14.47 -40.94 5.22
N LEU A 14 -14.83 -41.36 4.00
CA LEU A 14 -16.11 -41.98 3.69
C LEU A 14 -15.83 -43.48 3.58
N TRP A 15 -16.38 -44.30 4.48
CA TRP A 15 -16.31 -45.77 4.36
C TRP A 15 -17.70 -46.39 4.43
N SER A 16 -17.90 -47.38 3.56
CA SER A 16 -19.16 -48.04 3.27
C SER A 16 -18.88 -49.51 2.98
N LEU A 17 -19.77 -50.39 3.48
CA LEU A 17 -20.01 -51.77 3.04
C LEU A 17 -18.87 -52.83 3.11
N SER A 18 -19.03 -53.83 3.99
CA SER A 18 -19.44 -55.23 3.63
C SER A 18 -19.04 -56.26 4.72
N GLY A 19 -19.89 -57.29 4.94
CA GLY A 19 -19.74 -58.34 5.98
C GLY A 19 -18.84 -59.54 5.57
N PRO A 20 -19.24 -60.84 5.69
CA PRO A 20 -20.55 -61.38 6.17
C PRO A 20 -20.57 -62.83 6.80
N VAL A 21 -21.79 -63.38 7.08
CA VAL A 21 -22.25 -64.82 7.15
C VAL A 21 -21.97 -65.75 8.39
N PHE A 22 -23.01 -66.56 8.72
CA PHE A 22 -23.10 -67.83 9.50
C PHE A 22 -23.08 -67.80 11.05
N CYS A 23 -23.77 -68.69 11.80
CA CYS A 23 -24.62 -69.86 11.46
C CYS A 23 -25.76 -70.03 12.50
N ALA A 24 -26.75 -70.91 12.23
CA ALA A 24 -27.90 -71.19 13.09
C ALA A 24 -27.78 -72.52 13.86
N ASP A 25 -28.50 -72.64 14.98
CA ASP A 25 -29.21 -73.87 15.38
C ASP A 25 -30.37 -73.55 16.36
N SER A 26 -31.41 -74.38 16.34
CA SER A 26 -32.65 -74.31 17.15
C SER A 26 -32.89 -75.70 17.80
N PRO A 27 -33.93 -75.96 18.63
CA PRO A 27 -34.98 -75.09 19.20
C PRO A 27 -34.84 -75.05 20.76
N ASP A 28 -35.83 -74.83 21.64
CA ASP A 28 -37.30 -74.65 21.56
C ASP A 28 -37.82 -73.90 22.82
N GLY A 29 -39.13 -73.65 22.89
CA GLY A 29 -39.84 -73.50 24.17
C GLY A 29 -40.39 -72.11 24.55
N GLU A 30 -41.72 -72.03 24.52
CA GLU A 30 -42.61 -71.15 25.33
C GLU A 30 -42.78 -69.66 24.95
N ILE A 31 -44.04 -69.34 24.62
CA ILE A 31 -44.64 -68.02 24.41
C ILE A 31 -45.16 -67.50 25.77
N PRO A 32 -45.12 -66.18 26.03
CA PRO A 32 -46.38 -65.53 26.40
C PRO A 32 -46.71 -64.28 25.57
N GLU A 33 -47.96 -64.23 25.12
CA GLU A 33 -48.88 -63.08 25.02
C GLU A 33 -48.25 -61.69 24.77
N GLU A 34 -48.34 -61.13 23.56
CA GLU A 34 -49.55 -60.46 23.05
C GLU A 34 -50.01 -59.26 23.89
N GLN A 35 -49.60 -58.05 23.48
CA GLN A 35 -50.47 -56.87 23.48
C GLN A 35 -50.22 -56.04 22.22
N GLU A 36 -51.25 -55.91 21.37
CA GLU A 36 -51.28 -54.97 20.25
C GLU A 36 -51.23 -53.52 20.73
N GLY A 37 -50.67 -52.63 19.92
CA GLY A 37 -50.55 -51.22 20.30
C GLY A 37 -49.96 -50.30 19.24
N VAL A 38 -50.33 -50.45 17.96
CA VAL A 38 -50.05 -49.40 16.98
C VAL A 38 -50.88 -48.17 17.37
N PRO A 39 -50.28 -47.00 17.68
CA PRO A 39 -51.05 -45.80 17.95
C PRO A 39 -51.67 -45.33 16.64
N ILE A 40 -52.97 -45.58 16.51
CA ILE A 40 -53.83 -45.06 15.43
C ILE A 40 -53.63 -43.53 15.37
N PRO A 41 -53.52 -42.91 14.17
CA PRO A 41 -53.35 -41.48 14.06
C PRO A 41 -54.51 -40.76 14.77
N VAL A 42 -54.17 -40.03 15.84
CA VAL A 42 -55.15 -39.25 16.61
C VAL A 42 -55.80 -38.25 15.66
N VAL A 43 -57.12 -38.37 15.51
CA VAL A 43 -57.92 -37.44 14.71
C VAL A 43 -57.72 -36.04 15.26
N GLU A 44 -57.05 -35.18 14.48
CA GLU A 44 -56.98 -33.75 14.77
C GLU A 44 -58.40 -33.19 14.73
N THR A 45 -59.02 -33.03 15.90
CA THR A 45 -60.26 -32.27 16.00
C THR A 45 -60.03 -30.87 15.43
N PRO A 46 -60.96 -30.31 14.63
CA PRO A 46 -60.71 -29.10 13.85
C PRO A 46 -60.27 -27.90 14.72
N GLU A 47 -60.65 -27.86 16.00
CA GLU A 47 -60.19 -26.85 16.96
C GLU A 47 -58.67 -26.88 17.24
N VAL A 48 -58.05 -28.08 17.31
CA VAL A 48 -56.62 -28.23 17.62
C VAL A 48 -55.78 -27.79 16.42
N LEU A 49 -56.19 -28.18 15.20
CA LEU A 49 -55.58 -27.70 13.97
C LEU A 49 -55.67 -26.17 13.88
N PHE A 50 -56.85 -25.58 14.15
CA PHE A 50 -57.06 -24.14 14.07
C PHE A 50 -56.15 -23.35 15.02
N ARG A 51 -56.07 -23.75 16.30
CA ARG A 51 -55.15 -23.14 17.28
C ARG A 51 -53.67 -23.27 16.87
N GLY A 52 -53.29 -24.41 16.28
CA GLY A 52 -51.94 -24.62 15.72
C GLY A 52 -51.63 -23.73 14.52
N LEU A 53 -52.63 -23.42 13.69
CA LEU A 53 -52.51 -22.47 12.58
C LEU A 53 -52.46 -21.02 13.07
N GLU A 54 -53.27 -20.63 14.06
CA GLU A 54 -53.23 -19.30 14.67
C GLU A 54 -51.86 -19.01 15.32
N ALA A 55 -51.33 -19.95 16.11
CA ALA A 55 -50.00 -19.83 16.71
C ALA A 55 -48.90 -19.69 15.64
N LYS A 56 -49.00 -20.43 14.52
CA LYS A 56 -48.09 -20.27 13.38
C LYS A 56 -48.22 -18.90 12.70
N ARG A 57 -49.43 -18.36 12.54
CA ARG A 57 -49.64 -17.02 11.97
C ARG A 57 -49.00 -15.92 12.83
N ILE A 58 -49.25 -15.95 14.13
CA ILE A 58 -48.65 -14.99 15.09
C ILE A 58 -47.12 -15.07 15.06
N ALA A 59 -46.55 -16.29 15.03
CA ALA A 59 -45.10 -16.48 14.93
C ALA A 59 -44.51 -15.99 13.60
N LEU A 60 -45.23 -16.15 12.50
CA LEU A 60 -44.83 -15.65 11.18
C LEU A 60 -44.92 -14.12 11.09
N GLU A 61 -45.95 -13.50 11.66
CA GLU A 61 -46.12 -12.05 11.73
C GLU A 61 -45.03 -11.41 12.59
N ALA A 62 -44.74 -11.96 13.77
CA ALA A 62 -43.63 -11.52 14.62
C ALA A 62 -42.28 -11.62 13.91
N ARG A 63 -42.04 -12.71 13.16
CA ARG A 63 -40.82 -12.88 12.34
C ARG A 63 -40.76 -11.89 11.17
N ALA A 64 -41.89 -11.63 10.51
CA ALA A 64 -41.95 -10.69 9.40
C ALA A 64 -41.63 -9.25 9.85
N GLU A 65 -42.17 -8.80 11.00
CA GLU A 65 -41.84 -7.49 11.54
C GLU A 65 -40.41 -7.40 12.08
N ALA A 66 -39.85 -8.49 12.64
CA ALA A 66 -38.43 -8.54 12.99
C ALA A 66 -37.52 -8.35 11.76
N ILE A 67 -37.77 -9.11 10.68
CA ILE A 67 -37.04 -8.97 9.40
C ILE A 67 -37.20 -7.55 8.85
N ARG A 68 -38.43 -7.01 8.85
CA ARG A 68 -38.72 -5.64 8.38
C ARG A 68 -37.97 -4.56 9.16
N LEU A 69 -37.73 -4.77 10.45
CA LEU A 69 -36.93 -3.86 11.28
C LEU A 69 -35.43 -3.97 10.96
N GLU A 70 -34.93 -5.19 10.73
CA GLU A 70 -33.54 -5.42 10.31
C GLU A 70 -33.26 -4.84 8.91
N GLU A 71 -34.17 -5.02 7.95
CA GLU A 71 -34.08 -4.45 6.60
C GLU A 71 -34.02 -2.93 6.62
N LYS A 72 -34.81 -2.26 7.48
CA LYS A 72 -34.75 -0.80 7.68
C LYS A 72 -33.37 -0.35 8.19
N LYS A 73 -32.89 -0.94 9.28
CA LYS A 73 -31.56 -0.64 9.86
C LYS A 73 -30.43 -0.88 8.85
N LEU A 74 -30.51 -1.99 8.10
CA LEU A 74 -29.52 -2.35 7.10
C LEU A 74 -29.54 -1.39 5.90
N LYS A 75 -30.72 -0.86 5.54
CA LYS A 75 -30.85 0.19 4.53
C LYS A 75 -30.26 1.53 5.01
N GLU A 76 -30.56 1.94 6.25
CA GLU A 76 -30.03 3.16 6.88
C GLU A 76 -28.49 3.12 6.92
N LEU A 77 -27.91 2.03 7.44
CA LEU A 77 -26.45 1.82 7.48
C LEU A 77 -25.81 1.81 6.07
N LYS A 78 -26.48 1.24 5.06
CA LYS A 78 -26.00 1.31 3.67
C LYS A 78 -25.96 2.76 3.16
N THR A 79 -27.01 3.54 3.39
CA THR A 79 -27.04 4.94 2.94
C THR A 79 -26.01 5.81 3.66
N GLU A 80 -25.74 5.56 4.95
CA GLU A 80 -24.69 6.24 5.71
C GLU A 80 -23.28 5.86 5.20
N LEU A 81 -23.06 4.58 4.90
CA LEU A 81 -21.79 4.09 4.35
C LEU A 81 -21.52 4.58 2.92
N GLU A 82 -22.56 4.68 2.09
CA GLU A 82 -22.50 5.29 0.75
C GLU A 82 -22.15 6.78 0.84
N ALA A 83 -22.85 7.57 1.66
CA ALA A 83 -22.56 8.99 1.88
C ALA A 83 -21.15 9.23 2.45
N THR A 84 -20.71 8.38 3.38
CA THR A 84 -19.34 8.42 3.93
C THR A 84 -18.31 8.11 2.86
N ARG A 85 -18.59 7.12 2.00
CA ARG A 85 -17.71 6.76 0.88
C ARG A 85 -17.58 7.91 -0.12
N GLU A 86 -18.68 8.52 -0.54
CA GLU A 86 -18.66 9.68 -1.45
C GLU A 86 -17.86 10.85 -0.86
N THR A 87 -18.02 11.10 0.45
CA THR A 87 -17.24 12.11 1.18
C THR A 87 -15.74 11.79 1.17
N LEU A 88 -15.36 10.53 1.41
CA LEU A 88 -13.95 10.10 1.35
C LEU A 88 -13.38 10.16 -0.07
N GLU A 89 -14.16 9.79 -1.09
CA GLU A 89 -13.71 9.87 -2.49
C GLU A 89 -13.54 11.33 -2.95
N THR A 90 -14.42 12.24 -2.54
CA THR A 90 -14.28 13.68 -2.84
C THR A 90 -13.09 14.30 -2.12
N LEU A 91 -12.90 14.04 -0.82
CA LEU A 91 -11.69 14.46 -0.08
C LEU A 91 -10.41 13.92 -0.71
N ARG A 92 -10.38 12.63 -1.11
CA ARG A 92 -9.22 12.04 -1.79
C ARG A 92 -8.89 12.77 -3.09
N ARG A 93 -9.89 13.09 -3.93
CA ARG A 93 -9.70 13.86 -5.17
C ARG A 93 -9.19 15.29 -4.89
N GLN A 94 -9.65 15.93 -3.82
CA GLN A 94 -9.18 17.25 -3.40
C GLN A 94 -7.72 17.22 -2.92
N ILE A 95 -7.33 16.19 -2.16
CA ILE A 95 -5.94 15.97 -1.71
C ILE A 95 -5.03 15.74 -2.92
N GLU A 96 -5.40 14.82 -3.82
CA GLU A 96 -4.64 14.52 -5.05
C GLU A 96 -4.42 15.79 -5.90
N THR A 97 -5.49 16.55 -6.13
CA THR A 97 -5.42 17.82 -6.89
C THR A 97 -4.53 18.85 -6.19
N SER A 98 -4.57 18.89 -4.85
CA SER A 98 -3.74 19.81 -4.06
C SER A 98 -2.27 19.41 -4.09
N LEU A 99 -1.97 18.12 -3.99
CA LEU A 99 -0.62 17.56 -4.08
C LEU A 99 -0.02 17.84 -5.46
N SER A 100 -0.72 17.47 -6.54
CA SER A 100 -0.30 17.74 -7.92
C SER A 100 -0.02 19.23 -8.17
N ARG A 101 -0.86 20.12 -7.62
CA ARG A 101 -0.66 21.58 -7.70
C ARG A 101 0.55 22.06 -6.89
N LEU A 102 0.87 21.43 -5.76
CA LEU A 102 2.07 21.74 -4.98
C LEU A 102 3.33 21.28 -5.70
N GLU A 103 3.37 20.04 -6.20
CA GLU A 103 4.49 19.53 -7.01
C GLU A 103 4.75 20.38 -8.26
N ALA A 104 3.70 20.80 -8.97
CA ALA A 104 3.82 21.68 -10.13
C ALA A 104 4.39 23.06 -9.76
N LYS A 105 4.00 23.60 -8.59
CA LYS A 105 4.58 24.85 -8.07
C LYS A 105 6.04 24.65 -7.66
N GLU A 106 6.37 23.57 -6.98
CA GLU A 106 7.73 23.27 -6.57
C GLU A 106 8.66 23.14 -7.78
N LYS A 107 8.25 22.39 -8.81
CA LYS A 107 8.98 22.27 -10.08
C LYS A 107 9.21 23.64 -10.72
N THR A 108 8.18 24.48 -10.86
CA THR A 108 8.33 25.81 -11.46
C THR A 108 9.18 26.77 -10.64
N VAL A 109 9.13 26.70 -9.31
CA VAL A 109 10.00 27.49 -8.41
C VAL A 109 11.46 27.01 -8.51
N ASN A 110 11.71 25.70 -8.44
CA ASN A 110 13.04 25.12 -8.55
C ASN A 110 13.66 25.39 -9.93
N GLU A 111 12.89 25.30 -11.02
CA GLU A 111 13.33 25.67 -12.36
C GLU A 111 13.66 27.17 -12.48
N ALA A 112 12.79 28.05 -11.96
CA ALA A 112 13.04 29.49 -11.96
C ALA A 112 14.29 29.87 -11.14
N GLN A 113 14.45 29.28 -9.96
CA GLN A 113 15.64 29.46 -9.12
C GLN A 113 16.91 28.98 -9.82
N ARG A 114 16.90 27.76 -10.38
CA ARG A 114 18.05 27.24 -11.15
C ARG A 114 18.41 28.12 -12.34
N LEU A 115 17.42 28.62 -13.09
CA LEU A 115 17.66 29.53 -14.22
C LEU A 115 18.21 30.89 -13.76
N GLU A 116 17.82 31.40 -12.59
CA GLU A 116 18.43 32.59 -12.01
C GLU A 116 19.85 32.34 -11.50
N GLU A 117 20.09 31.23 -10.81
CA GLU A 117 21.42 30.85 -10.30
C GLU A 117 22.40 30.64 -11.45
N GLU A 118 22.00 29.93 -12.51
CA GLU A 118 22.80 29.80 -13.72
C GLU A 118 23.12 31.16 -14.35
N LYS A 119 22.17 32.10 -14.41
CA LYS A 119 22.44 33.46 -14.92
C LYS A 119 23.43 34.21 -14.04
N LYS A 120 23.26 34.17 -12.72
CA LYS A 120 24.16 34.82 -11.73
C LYS A 120 25.58 34.23 -11.83
N ILE A 121 25.70 32.90 -11.90
CA ILE A 121 26.97 32.19 -12.08
C ILE A 121 27.61 32.54 -13.43
N LYS A 122 26.87 32.49 -14.55
CA LYS A 122 27.37 32.86 -15.88
C LYS A 122 27.85 34.32 -15.94
N GLN A 123 27.19 35.24 -15.23
CA GLN A 123 27.63 36.63 -15.09
C GLN A 123 28.93 36.75 -14.28
N LEU A 124 29.03 36.09 -13.12
CA LEU A 124 30.25 36.04 -12.31
C LEU A 124 31.44 35.48 -13.10
N VAL A 125 31.26 34.30 -13.71
CA VAL A 125 32.27 33.66 -14.58
C VAL A 125 32.70 34.61 -15.69
N LYS A 126 31.77 35.29 -16.36
CA LYS A 126 32.10 36.26 -17.41
C LYS A 126 32.99 37.39 -16.87
N LEU A 127 32.61 38.02 -15.75
CA LEU A 127 33.38 39.10 -15.13
C LEU A 127 34.81 38.66 -14.78
N TYR A 128 34.97 37.54 -14.07
CA TYR A 128 36.30 37.02 -13.70
C TYR A 128 37.12 36.55 -14.91
N SER A 129 36.48 36.00 -15.95
CA SER A 129 37.17 35.55 -17.18
C SER A 129 37.68 36.70 -18.05
N SER A 130 37.05 37.88 -17.99
CA SER A 130 37.50 39.10 -18.67
C SER A 130 38.57 39.87 -17.90
N MET A 131 38.77 39.56 -16.61
CA MET A 131 39.75 40.21 -15.76
C MET A 131 41.17 39.65 -16.01
N LYS A 132 42.22 40.44 -15.74
CA LYS A 132 43.60 39.96 -15.79
C LYS A 132 43.78 38.83 -14.75
N PRO A 133 44.37 37.66 -15.08
CA PRO A 133 44.42 36.52 -14.17
C PRO A 133 45.05 36.83 -12.80
N LYS A 134 46.10 37.65 -12.76
CA LYS A 134 46.74 38.11 -11.52
C LYS A 134 45.82 38.97 -10.62
N GLN A 135 44.91 39.75 -11.21
CA GLN A 135 43.92 40.53 -10.45
C GLN A 135 42.79 39.64 -9.93
N ALA A 136 42.29 38.71 -10.76
CA ALA A 136 41.29 37.74 -10.34
C ALA A 136 41.81 36.85 -9.20
N ALA A 137 43.07 36.40 -9.26
CA ALA A 137 43.70 35.61 -8.20
C ALA A 137 43.84 36.36 -6.87
N ALA A 138 44.14 37.66 -6.90
CA ALA A 138 44.18 38.48 -5.68
C ALA A 138 42.79 38.56 -4.99
N ILE A 139 41.71 38.65 -5.78
CA ILE A 139 40.33 38.60 -5.25
C ILE A 139 40.03 37.20 -4.70
N VAL A 140 40.40 36.13 -5.41
CA VAL A 140 40.25 34.74 -4.95
C VAL A 140 40.99 34.48 -3.64
N ASN A 141 42.18 35.04 -3.42
CA ASN A 141 42.89 34.93 -2.15
C ASN A 141 42.10 35.55 -0.98
N SER A 142 41.33 36.62 -1.22
CA SER A 142 40.46 37.27 -0.22
C SER A 142 39.07 36.61 -0.02
N MET A 143 38.67 35.70 -0.91
CA MET A 143 37.35 35.06 -0.93
C MET A 143 37.28 33.81 -0.04
N ASP A 144 36.09 33.40 0.43
CA ASP A 144 35.94 32.09 1.08
C ASP A 144 36.22 30.91 0.11
N ILE A 145 36.71 29.79 0.64
CA ILE A 145 37.10 28.63 -0.16
C ILE A 145 35.91 27.95 -0.86
N VAL A 146 34.73 27.89 -0.24
CA VAL A 146 33.51 27.29 -0.82
C VAL A 146 33.02 28.11 -2.02
N ILE A 147 33.19 29.43 -1.96
CA ILE A 147 32.79 30.34 -3.04
C ILE A 147 33.81 30.25 -4.20
N ALA A 148 35.10 30.19 -3.88
CA ALA A 148 36.16 30.01 -4.87
C ALA A 148 35.99 28.67 -5.63
N GLU A 149 35.75 27.57 -4.92
CA GLU A 149 35.44 26.26 -5.48
C GLU A 149 34.28 26.31 -6.49
N ARG A 150 33.11 26.85 -6.09
CA ARG A 150 31.96 27.02 -7.00
C ARG A 150 32.26 27.89 -8.23
N LEU A 151 33.10 28.92 -8.08
CA LEU A 151 33.56 29.74 -9.19
C LEU A 151 34.45 28.94 -10.16
N PHE A 152 35.40 28.16 -9.64
CA PHE A 152 36.31 27.34 -10.46
C PHE A 152 35.59 26.19 -11.17
N MET A 153 34.59 25.55 -10.55
CA MET A 153 33.73 24.54 -11.22
C MET A 153 33.05 25.07 -12.49
N ASN A 154 32.76 26.38 -12.54
CA ASN A 154 32.05 27.01 -13.65
C ASN A 154 32.97 27.80 -14.60
N LEU A 155 34.27 27.85 -14.32
CA LEU A 155 35.28 28.47 -15.20
C LEU A 155 35.75 27.47 -16.28
N LYS A 156 36.10 27.99 -17.45
CA LYS A 156 36.82 27.19 -18.46
C LYS A 156 38.22 26.82 -17.94
N GLY A 157 38.65 25.57 -18.14
CA GLY A 157 39.94 25.05 -17.67
C GLY A 157 41.14 25.97 -17.95
N ASP A 158 41.26 26.49 -19.18
CA ASP A 158 42.33 27.42 -19.56
C ASP A 158 42.38 28.71 -18.71
N VAL A 159 41.21 29.21 -18.30
CA VAL A 159 41.08 30.43 -17.51
C VAL A 159 41.29 30.09 -16.03
N ALA A 160 40.71 28.99 -15.56
CA ALA A 160 40.90 28.46 -14.21
C ALA A 160 42.40 28.26 -13.91
N GLY A 161 43.12 27.54 -14.76
CA GLY A 161 44.56 27.30 -14.59
C GLY A 161 45.40 28.58 -14.62
N LYS A 162 45.07 29.54 -15.48
CA LYS A 162 45.74 30.85 -15.54
C LYS A 162 45.52 31.69 -14.27
N ILE A 163 44.36 31.59 -13.63
CA ILE A 163 44.09 32.28 -12.35
C ILE A 163 44.79 31.54 -11.21
N LEU A 164 44.65 30.20 -11.14
CA LEU A 164 45.22 29.36 -10.09
C LEU A 164 46.74 29.49 -9.98
N ALA A 165 47.44 29.71 -11.11
CA ALA A 165 48.88 29.99 -11.15
C ALA A 165 49.33 31.25 -10.39
N TYR A 166 48.41 32.17 -10.04
CA TYR A 166 48.68 33.36 -9.23
C TYR A 166 48.00 33.32 -7.84
N VAL A 167 47.27 32.26 -7.51
CA VAL A 167 46.66 32.03 -6.19
C VAL A 167 47.73 31.55 -5.21
N GLU A 168 47.55 31.81 -3.91
CA GLU A 168 48.46 31.30 -2.88
C GLU A 168 48.53 29.76 -2.89
N LYS A 169 49.73 29.19 -2.82
CA LYS A 169 49.98 27.75 -3.03
C LYS A 169 49.09 26.84 -2.17
N GLU A 170 49.00 27.14 -0.87
CA GLU A 170 48.17 26.38 0.08
C GLU A 170 46.68 26.46 -0.26
N LYS A 171 46.21 27.63 -0.71
CA LYS A 171 44.82 27.84 -1.07
C LYS A 171 44.49 27.19 -2.41
N ALA A 172 45.41 27.26 -3.36
CA ALA A 172 45.31 26.57 -4.64
C ALA A 172 45.20 25.05 -4.46
N ALA A 173 46.04 24.46 -3.60
CA ALA A 173 45.98 23.03 -3.26
C ALA A 173 44.60 22.65 -2.68
N ARG A 174 44.12 23.35 -1.65
CA ARG A 174 42.80 23.08 -1.04
C ARG A 174 41.62 23.26 -2.00
N ILE A 175 41.72 24.19 -2.96
CA ILE A 175 40.73 24.35 -4.03
C ILE A 175 40.78 23.15 -4.98
N SER A 176 41.97 22.70 -5.39
CA SER A 176 42.14 21.52 -6.25
C SER A 176 41.67 20.22 -5.59
N GLU A 177 41.91 20.03 -4.30
CA GLU A 177 41.41 18.89 -3.51
C GLU A 177 39.88 18.84 -3.52
N ARG A 178 39.21 19.94 -3.17
CA ARG A 178 37.74 20.04 -3.16
C ARG A 178 37.08 19.88 -4.53
N LEU A 179 37.74 20.38 -5.59
CA LEU A 179 37.30 20.14 -6.96
C LEU A 179 37.42 18.66 -7.33
N ALA A 180 38.45 17.95 -6.85
CA ALA A 180 38.59 16.51 -7.07
C ALA A 180 37.56 15.69 -6.27
N GLU A 181 37.28 16.06 -5.02
CA GLU A 181 36.20 15.47 -4.20
C GLU A 181 34.84 15.62 -4.90
N THR A 182 34.49 16.84 -5.31
CA THR A 182 33.22 17.12 -5.99
C THR A 182 33.09 16.41 -7.35
N LEU A 183 34.21 16.13 -8.03
CA LEU A 183 34.23 15.33 -9.26
C LEU A 183 34.09 13.83 -9.00
N ALA A 184 34.53 13.33 -7.83
CA ALA A 184 34.42 11.93 -7.44
C ALA A 184 33.00 11.56 -6.93
N ASP A 185 32.28 12.52 -6.35
CA ASP A 185 30.89 12.33 -5.88
C ASP A 185 29.84 12.35 -7.01
N LEU A 186 30.23 12.64 -8.26
CA LEU A 186 29.34 12.54 -9.41
C LEU A 186 29.11 11.06 -9.77
N PRO A 187 27.86 10.57 -9.86
CA PRO A 187 27.61 9.21 -10.30
C PRO A 187 28.11 9.04 -11.74
N GLU A 188 28.97 8.03 -11.97
CA GLU A 188 29.49 7.70 -13.30
C GLU A 188 28.34 7.51 -14.30
N VAL A 189 28.17 8.46 -15.22
CA VAL A 189 27.27 8.31 -16.36
C VAL A 189 27.91 7.33 -17.34
N LYS A 190 27.49 6.07 -17.24
CA LYS A 190 27.74 5.00 -18.23
C LYS A 190 26.65 4.96 -19.29
#